data_AF-A0A951E5T5-F1
#
_entry.id   AF-A0A951E5T5-F1
#
_cell.length_a   1.000
_cell.length_b   1.000
_cell.length_c   1.000
_cell.angle_alpha   90.00
_cell.angle_beta   90.00
_cell.angle_gamma   90.00
#
_symmetry.space_group_name_H-M   'P 1'
#
loop_
_entity.id
_entity.type
_entity.pdbx_description
1 polymer ?
#
loop_
_entity_poly.entity_id
_entity_poly.type
_entity_poly.pdbx_seq_one_letter_code
_entity_poly.pdbx_strand_id
1 'polypeptide(L)'
;MSEIYTAVYERDGDAWVARIAEEPDVRILCTSVPEARDSIRDALARQLGIDSSQLHIVDNFPLPSPIRNAQQSVQATRTDEDRTKMMAKITDPRSAMEWAEDLGIAMRDPVTVQALMDLGNKQISVDTFCHTITMAEELSRLTATADRPSADAARDQD
;
A
#
# COMPACT_ATOMS: atom_id res chain seq x y z
N MET A 1 27.50 -18.28 6.49
CA MET A 1 26.76 -17.01 6.37
C MET A 1 25.41 -17.39 5.80
N SER A 2 24.29 -17.00 6.42
CA SER A 2 22.97 -17.27 5.84
C SER A 2 22.74 -16.25 4.74
N GLU A 3 22.71 -16.71 3.49
CA GLU A 3 22.35 -15.86 2.36
C GLU A 3 20.88 -15.48 2.45
N ILE A 4 20.60 -14.19 2.24
CA ILE A 4 19.24 -13.64 2.24
C ILE A 4 18.84 -13.49 0.78
N TYR A 5 17.73 -14.10 0.40
CA TYR A 5 17.16 -14.03 -0.94
C TYR A 5 15.88 -13.19 -0.94
N THR A 6 15.60 -12.54 -2.06
CA THR A 6 14.42 -11.69 -2.22
C THR A 6 13.47 -12.31 -3.23
N ALA A 7 12.28 -12.73 -2.77
CA ALA A 7 11.21 -13.18 -3.65
C ALA A 7 10.36 -11.99 -4.09
N VAL A 8 10.31 -11.71 -5.39
CA VAL A 8 9.52 -10.62 -5.98
C VAL A 8 8.24 -11.19 -6.58
N TYR A 9 7.09 -10.70 -6.13
CA TYR A 9 5.77 -11.14 -6.58
C TYR A 9 5.10 -10.05 -7.42
N GLU A 10 4.83 -10.37 -8.68
CA GLU A 10 4.15 -9.46 -9.60
C GLU A 10 2.85 -10.10 -10.09
N ARG A 11 1.81 -9.29 -10.21
CA ARG A 11 0.54 -9.74 -10.77
C ARG A 11 0.61 -9.66 -12.30
N ASP A 12 0.27 -10.76 -12.96
CA ASP A 12 0.23 -10.91 -14.41
C ASP A 12 -1.18 -11.39 -14.82
N GLY A 13 -2.07 -10.43 -15.07
CA GLY A 13 -3.49 -10.68 -15.28
C GLY A 13 -4.15 -11.34 -14.05
N ASP A 14 -4.66 -12.55 -14.24
CA ASP A 14 -5.30 -13.37 -13.21
C ASP A 14 -4.31 -14.28 -12.44
N ALA A 15 -3.03 -14.27 -12.84
CA ALA A 15 -1.98 -15.07 -12.22
C ALA A 15 -0.96 -14.22 -11.46
N TRP A 16 -0.14 -14.88 -10.65
CA TRP A 16 0.99 -14.33 -9.91
C TRP A 16 2.29 -14.90 -10.46
N VAL A 17 3.21 -14.03 -10.84
CA VAL A 17 4.59 -14.38 -11.15
C VAL A 17 5.42 -14.16 -9.90
N ALA A 18 6.14 -15.19 -9.44
CA ALA A 18 7.16 -15.02 -8.40
C ALA A 18 8.54 -15.34 -8.97
N ARG A 19 9.55 -14.57 -8.55
CA ARG A 19 10.95 -14.74 -8.96
C ARG A 19 11.91 -14.44 -7.82
N ILE A 20 13.08 -15.05 -7.82
CA ILE A 20 14.17 -14.65 -6.91
C ILE A 20 15.00 -13.54 -7.57
N ALA A 21 15.25 -12.45 -6.85
CA ALA A 21 15.95 -11.29 -7.42
C ALA A 21 17.42 -11.61 -7.73
N GLU A 22 18.04 -12.43 -6.88
CA GLU A 22 19.43 -12.84 -6.95
C GLU A 22 19.64 -14.01 -7.93
N GLU A 23 18.59 -14.81 -8.17
CA GLU A 23 18.59 -15.99 -9.04
C GLU A 23 17.47 -15.88 -10.09
N PRO A 24 17.72 -15.18 -11.22
CA PRO A 24 16.70 -14.88 -12.22
C PRO A 24 16.06 -16.11 -12.87
N ASP A 25 16.79 -17.24 -12.86
CA ASP A 25 16.35 -18.52 -13.40
C ASP A 25 15.28 -19.20 -12.53
N VAL A 26 15.16 -18.80 -11.24
CA VAL A 26 14.10 -19.26 -10.35
C VAL A 26 12.87 -18.39 -10.56
N ARG A 27 11.95 -18.87 -11.39
CA ARG A 27 10.66 -18.22 -11.68
C ARG A 27 9.53 -19.23 -11.67
N ILE A 28 8.38 -18.82 -11.13
CA ILE A 28 7.15 -19.60 -11.13
C ILE A 28 5.94 -18.73 -11.53
N LEU A 29 4.88 -19.40 -11.97
CA LEU A 29 3.57 -18.80 -12.22
C LEU A 29 2.53 -19.58 -11.39
N CYS A 30 1.77 -18.89 -10.55
CA CYS A 30 0.79 -19.49 -9.64
C CYS A 30 -0.52 -18.71 -9.66
N THR A 31 -1.58 -19.34 -9.14
CA THR A 31 -2.91 -18.70 -9.06
C THR A 31 -3.05 -17.84 -7.81
N SER A 32 -2.20 -18.06 -6.80
CA SER A 32 -2.24 -17.35 -5.53
C SER A 32 -0.84 -17.10 -4.95
N VAL A 33 -0.73 -16.10 -4.07
CA VAL A 33 0.52 -15.76 -3.36
C VAL A 33 0.99 -16.87 -2.41
N PRO A 34 0.12 -17.54 -1.62
CA PRO A 34 0.56 -18.64 -0.76
C PRO A 34 1.18 -19.79 -1.57
N GLU A 35 0.52 -20.19 -2.65
CA GLU A 35 1.05 -21.21 -3.58
C GLU A 35 2.38 -20.78 -4.18
N ALA A 36 2.50 -19.49 -4.54
CA ALA A 36 3.75 -18.93 -5.06
C ALA A 36 4.89 -18.97 -4.03
N ARG A 37 4.61 -18.66 -2.76
CA ARG A 37 5.62 -18.68 -1.68
C ARG A 37 6.20 -20.07 -1.46
N ASP A 38 5.36 -21.10 -1.43
CA ASP A 38 5.82 -22.46 -1.22
C ASP A 38 6.59 -22.95 -2.45
N SER A 39 6.03 -22.71 -3.64
CA SER A 39 6.62 -23.13 -4.91
C SER A 39 7.97 -22.46 -5.20
N ILE A 40 8.14 -21.17 -4.88
CA ILE A 40 9.39 -20.43 -5.14
C ILE A 40 10.49 -20.87 -4.17
N ARG A 41 10.12 -21.15 -2.92
CA ARG A 41 11.04 -21.68 -1.91
C ARG A 41 11.54 -23.06 -2.31
N ASP A 42 10.64 -23.95 -2.74
CA ASP A 42 11.00 -25.29 -3.20
C ASP A 42 11.83 -25.26 -4.50
N ALA A 43 11.52 -24.34 -5.41
CA ALA A 43 12.32 -24.13 -6.61
C ALA A 43 13.75 -23.68 -6.27
N LEU A 44 13.90 -22.69 -5.38
CA LEU A 44 15.20 -22.19 -4.93
C LEU A 44 16.00 -23.27 -4.17
N ALA A 45 15.33 -24.03 -3.29
CA ALA A 45 15.95 -25.14 -2.54
C ALA A 45 16.53 -26.21 -3.47
N ARG A 46 15.79 -26.58 -4.53
CA ARG A 46 16.25 -27.52 -5.55
C ARG A 46 17.44 -26.99 -6.36
N GLN A 47 17.42 -25.71 -6.70
CA GLN A 47 18.52 -25.08 -7.45
C GLN A 47 19.82 -25.04 -6.64
N LEU A 48 19.72 -24.73 -5.36
CA LEU A 48 20.87 -24.60 -4.46
C LEU A 48 21.29 -25.94 -3.83
N GLY A 49 20.48 -26.99 -3.95
CA GLY A 49 20.73 -28.30 -3.34
C GLY A 49 20.70 -28.26 -1.81
N ILE A 50 19.95 -27.31 -1.22
CA ILE A 50 19.83 -27.13 0.23
C ILE A 50 18.40 -27.38 0.71
N ASP A 51 18.25 -27.59 2.02
CA ASP A 51 16.94 -27.75 2.64
C ASP A 51 16.16 -26.43 2.60
N SER A 52 14.87 -26.49 2.24
CA SER A 52 14.02 -25.31 2.11
C SER A 52 13.84 -24.55 3.43
N SER A 53 13.98 -25.21 4.58
CA SER A 53 13.91 -24.59 5.92
C SER A 53 15.16 -23.76 6.26
N GLN A 54 16.26 -23.94 5.53
CA GLN A 54 17.50 -23.18 5.72
C GLN A 54 17.52 -21.88 4.90
N LEU A 55 16.57 -21.70 3.98
CA LEU A 55 16.46 -20.52 3.13
C LEU A 55 15.85 -19.34 3.90
N HIS A 56 16.58 -18.22 3.92
CA HIS A 56 16.01 -16.96 4.37
C HIS A 56 15.52 -16.16 3.17
N ILE A 57 14.21 -16.23 2.91
CA ILE A 57 13.56 -15.52 1.80
C ILE A 57 12.74 -14.36 2.36
N VAL A 58 13.01 -13.14 1.87
CA VAL A 58 12.24 -11.94 2.14
C VAL A 58 11.30 -11.68 0.97
N ASP A 59 10.01 -11.49 1.28
CA ASP A 59 9.02 -11.20 0.25
C ASP A 59 9.01 -9.70 -0.12
N ASN A 60 8.94 -9.43 -1.42
CA ASN A 60 8.80 -8.10 -1.98
C ASN A 60 7.61 -8.05 -2.94
N PHE A 61 6.66 -7.15 -2.67
CA PHE A 61 5.47 -6.92 -3.49
C PHE A 61 5.56 -5.53 -4.12
N PRO A 62 6.24 -5.39 -5.27
CA PRO A 62 6.40 -4.11 -5.90
C PRO A 62 5.06 -3.60 -6.45
N LEU A 63 4.91 -2.28 -6.53
CA LEU A 63 3.75 -1.65 -7.16
C LEU A 63 3.59 -2.15 -8.60
N PRO A 64 2.35 -2.24 -9.13
CA PRO A 64 2.12 -2.59 -10.53
C PRO A 64 2.92 -1.72 -11.51
N SER A 65 3.41 -2.31 -12.59
CA SER A 65 4.23 -1.64 -13.60
C SER A 65 3.68 -0.29 -14.10
N PRO A 66 2.36 -0.13 -14.36
CA PRO A 66 1.82 1.17 -14.75
C PRO A 66 2.07 2.28 -13.71
N ILE A 67 1.95 1.94 -12.42
CA ILE A 67 2.16 2.88 -11.32
C ILE A 67 3.65 3.18 -11.16
N ARG A 68 4.51 2.16 -11.24
CA ARG A 68 5.97 2.37 -11.19
C ARG A 68 6.44 3.25 -12.34
N ASN A 69 5.95 3.02 -13.56
CA ASN A 69 6.30 3.81 -14.74
C ASN A 69 5.81 5.25 -14.60
N ALA A 70 4.60 5.46 -14.08
CA ALA A 70 4.08 6.79 -13.78
C ALA A 70 4.94 7.51 -12.73
N GLN A 71 5.33 6.82 -11.64
CA GLN A 71 6.22 7.37 -10.62
C GLN A 71 7.60 7.73 -11.19
N GLN A 72 8.19 6.84 -11.99
CA GLN A 72 9.48 7.08 -12.63
C GLN A 72 9.43 8.24 -13.63
N SER A 73 8.34 8.35 -14.40
CA SER A 73 8.15 9.47 -15.32
C SER A 73 8.05 10.80 -14.58
N VAL A 74 7.27 10.85 -13.48
CA VAL A 74 7.15 12.06 -12.64
C VAL A 74 8.49 12.42 -12.00
N GLN A 75 9.24 11.43 -11.50
CA GLN A 75 10.57 11.65 -10.92
C GLN A 75 11.59 12.13 -11.96
N ALA A 76 11.59 11.55 -13.16
CA ALA A 76 12.51 11.93 -14.24
C ALA A 76 12.29 13.35 -14.75
N THR A 77 11.05 13.86 -14.67
CA THR A 77 10.72 15.23 -15.05
C THR A 77 10.92 16.27 -13.94
N ARG A 78 11.23 15.83 -12.71
CA ARG A 78 11.30 16.71 -11.55
C ARG A 78 12.70 17.30 -11.41
N THR A 79 12.79 18.63 -11.38
CA THR A 79 14.06 19.33 -11.12
C THR A 79 14.39 19.35 -9.63
N ASP A 80 15.68 19.54 -9.28
CA ASP A 80 16.08 19.74 -7.88
C ASP A 80 15.41 20.96 -7.23
N GLU A 81 15.07 21.96 -8.04
CA GLU A 81 14.33 23.13 -7.60
C GLU A 81 12.88 22.79 -7.25
N ASP A 82 12.22 21.95 -8.05
CA ASP A 82 10.88 21.43 -7.75
C ASP A 82 10.90 20.52 -6.53
N ARG A 83 11.97 19.73 -6.35
CA ARG A 83 12.16 18.89 -5.16
C ARG A 83 12.32 19.75 -3.91
N THR A 84 13.14 20.79 -3.98
CA THR A 84 13.37 21.71 -2.86
C THR A 84 12.11 22.51 -2.53
N LYS A 85 11.37 23.00 -3.53
CA LYS A 85 10.06 23.63 -3.36
C LYS A 85 9.06 22.67 -2.73
N MET A 86 9.02 21.41 -3.18
CA MET A 86 8.12 20.40 -2.58
C MET A 86 8.49 20.12 -1.12
N MET A 87 9.77 19.93 -0.79
CA MET A 87 10.21 19.70 0.59
C MET A 87 9.87 20.89 1.49
N ALA A 88 10.08 22.12 1.00
CA ALA A 88 9.69 23.33 1.71
C ALA A 88 8.17 23.42 1.93
N LYS A 89 7.37 23.06 0.92
CA LYS A 89 5.90 23.01 1.02
C LYS A 89 5.42 21.98 2.06
N ILE A 90 6.09 20.83 2.18
CA ILE A 90 5.75 19.75 3.12
C ILE A 90 6.01 20.16 4.59
N THR A 91 7.01 21.01 4.82
CA THR A 91 7.40 21.46 6.17
C THR A 91 6.68 22.72 6.64
N ASP A 92 5.94 23.39 5.76
CA ASP A 92 5.27 24.65 6.07
C ASP A 92 3.94 24.39 6.80
N PRO A 93 3.71 24.96 8.00
CA PRO A 93 2.44 24.84 8.69
C PRO A 93 1.33 25.53 7.88
N ARG A 94 0.29 24.78 7.51
CA ARG A 94 -0.84 25.28 6.71
C ARG A 94 -2.16 24.87 7.34
N SER A 95 -3.25 25.54 6.98
CA SER A 95 -4.57 25.11 7.43
C SER A 95 -4.92 23.72 6.85
N ALA A 96 -5.79 23.00 7.55
CA ALA A 96 -6.31 21.71 7.07
C ALA A 96 -6.98 21.83 5.69
N MET A 97 -7.64 22.96 5.43
CA MET A 97 -8.32 23.21 4.15
C MET A 97 -7.34 23.45 3.01
N GLU A 98 -6.26 24.21 3.24
CA GLU A 98 -5.20 24.40 2.24
C GLU A 98 -4.50 23.07 1.92
N TRP A 99 -4.25 22.22 2.92
CA TRP A 99 -3.75 20.87 2.71
C TRP A 99 -4.71 20.01 1.88
N ALA A 100 -6.01 20.08 2.19
CA ALA A 100 -7.03 19.31 1.47
C ALA A 100 -7.18 19.75 0.01
N GLU A 101 -7.03 21.04 -0.28
CA GLU A 101 -7.06 21.59 -1.64
C GLU A 101 -5.80 21.18 -2.42
N ASP A 102 -4.59 21.40 -1.87
CA ASP A 102 -3.31 21.07 -2.54
C ASP A 102 -3.19 19.57 -2.84
N LEU A 103 -3.79 18.71 -2.01
CA LEU A 103 -3.76 17.25 -2.17
C LEU A 103 -4.99 16.67 -2.89
N GLY A 104 -5.92 17.51 -3.35
CA GLY A 104 -7.11 17.08 -4.11
C GLY A 104 -8.10 16.24 -3.28
N ILE A 105 -8.12 16.43 -1.96
CA ILE A 105 -8.90 15.65 -0.99
C ILE A 105 -10.34 16.16 -0.86
N ALA A 106 -10.68 17.28 -1.50
CA ALA A 106 -11.97 17.96 -1.48
C ALA A 106 -13.20 17.10 -1.88
N MET A 107 -13.01 15.84 -2.30
CA MET A 107 -14.07 14.90 -2.72
C MET A 107 -14.20 13.65 -1.80
N ARG A 108 -13.60 13.66 -0.60
CA ARG A 108 -13.65 12.51 0.34
C ARG A 108 -14.94 12.44 1.16
N ASP A 109 -15.10 11.34 1.90
CA ASP A 109 -16.29 11.02 2.68
C ASP A 109 -16.68 12.14 3.67
N PRO A 110 -17.98 12.28 4.00
CA PRO A 110 -18.47 13.37 4.84
C PRO A 110 -17.82 13.45 6.22
N VAL A 111 -17.40 12.33 6.80
CA VAL A 111 -16.77 12.29 8.13
C VAL A 111 -15.35 12.85 8.06
N THR A 112 -14.59 12.50 7.02
CA THR A 112 -13.27 13.11 6.76
C THR A 112 -13.39 14.61 6.54
N VAL A 113 -14.39 15.07 5.78
CA VAL A 113 -14.62 16.51 5.58
C VAL A 113 -14.92 17.22 6.90
N GLN A 114 -15.81 16.65 7.73
CA GLN A 114 -16.14 17.23 9.03
C GLN A 114 -14.92 17.26 9.97
N ALA A 115 -14.14 16.18 10.02
CA ALA A 115 -12.93 16.12 10.85
C ALA A 115 -11.89 17.19 10.44
N LEU A 116 -11.77 17.48 9.14
CA LEU A 116 -10.92 18.56 8.65
C LEU A 116 -11.48 19.95 8.97
N MET A 117 -12.81 20.13 8.91
CA MET A 117 -13.47 21.38 9.33
C MET A 117 -13.29 21.65 10.82
N ASP A 118 -13.30 20.62 11.67
CA ASP A 118 -13.12 20.74 13.12
C ASP A 118 -11.70 21.21 13.52
N LEU A 119 -10.71 20.98 12.65
CA LEU A 119 -9.37 21.56 12.80
C LEU A 119 -9.36 23.07 12.53
N GLY A 120 -10.37 23.57 11.81
CA GLY A 120 -10.57 24.99 11.50
C GLY A 120 -9.36 25.63 10.78
N ASN A 121 -9.11 26.89 11.09
CA ASN A 121 -8.00 27.67 10.51
C ASN A 121 -6.65 27.42 11.22
N LYS A 122 -6.52 26.35 12.02
CA LYS A 122 -5.27 26.04 12.71
C LYS A 122 -4.23 25.62 11.68
N GLN A 123 -3.05 26.21 11.78
CA GLN A 123 -1.90 25.71 11.03
C GLN A 123 -1.44 24.38 11.62
N ILE A 124 -1.43 23.36 10.79
CA ILE A 124 -1.07 22.00 11.16
C ILE A 124 0.03 21.49 10.23
N SER A 125 0.87 20.59 10.77
CA SER A 125 1.83 19.86 9.95
C SER A 125 1.12 18.87 9.04
N VAL A 126 1.78 18.48 7.96
CA VAL A 126 1.32 17.41 7.07
C VAL A 126 1.04 16.10 7.83
N ASP A 127 1.83 15.80 8.87
CA ASP A 127 1.65 14.59 9.68
C ASP A 127 0.35 14.62 10.48
N THR A 128 0.04 15.77 11.08
CA THR A 128 -1.21 15.97 11.84
C THR A 128 -2.42 15.89 10.92
N PHE A 129 -2.29 16.46 9.71
CA PHE A 129 -3.30 16.36 8.65
C PHE A 129 -3.53 14.90 8.21
N CYS A 130 -2.48 14.18 7.81
CA CYS A 130 -2.54 12.78 7.39
C CYS A 130 -3.09 11.86 8.50
N HIS A 131 -2.67 12.08 9.75
CA HIS A 131 -3.17 11.33 10.89
C HIS A 131 -4.68 11.52 11.08
N THR A 132 -5.16 12.77 11.01
CA THR A 132 -6.60 13.07 11.18
C THR A 132 -7.44 12.39 10.12
N ILE A 133 -7.00 12.42 8.86
CA ILE A 133 -7.68 11.74 7.75
C ILE A 133 -7.73 10.23 7.98
N THR A 134 -6.61 9.63 8.38
CA THR A 134 -6.54 8.19 8.66
C THR A 134 -7.54 7.80 9.75
N MET A 135 -7.61 8.57 10.83
CA MET A 135 -8.56 8.31 11.91
C MET A 135 -10.01 8.51 11.48
N ALA A 136 -10.32 9.53 10.70
CA ALA A 136 -11.66 9.76 10.18
C ALA A 136 -12.12 8.62 9.25
N GLU A 137 -11.25 8.13 8.37
CA GLU A 137 -11.56 7.00 7.50
C GLU A 137 -11.78 5.70 8.29
N GLU A 138 -10.99 5.43 9.34
CA GLU A 138 -11.22 4.28 10.22
C GLU A 138 -12.55 4.38 10.96
N LEU A 139 -12.90 5.57 11.45
CA LEU A 139 -14.21 5.81 12.09
C LEU A 139 -15.36 5.60 11.10
N SER A 140 -15.23 6.07 9.85
CA SER A 140 -16.19 5.82 8.79
C SER A 140 -16.33 4.32 8.49
N ARG A 141 -15.22 3.57 8.46
CA ARG A 141 -15.25 2.10 8.28
C ARG A 141 -15.96 1.39 9.43
N LEU A 142 -15.71 1.78 10.68
CA LEU A 142 -16.32 1.19 11.87
C LEU A 142 -17.82 1.50 12.00
N THR A 143 -18.22 2.72 11.65
CA THR A 143 -19.63 3.13 11.69
C THR A 143 -20.43 2.53 10.53
N ALA A 144 -19.87 2.45 9.32
CA ALA A 144 -20.50 1.80 8.18
C ALA A 144 -20.69 0.28 8.34
N THR A 145 -19.84 -0.37 9.16
CA THR A 145 -19.99 -1.80 9.49
C THR A 145 -21.01 -2.06 10.59
N ALA A 146 -21.23 -1.10 11.50
CA ALA A 146 -22.28 -1.16 12.51
C ALA A 146 -23.70 -1.00 11.93
N ASP A 147 -23.84 -0.32 10.78
CA ASP A 147 -25.12 -0.02 10.12
C ASP A 147 -25.60 -1.13 9.16
N ARG A 148 -24.96 -2.31 9.16
CA ARG A 148 -25.53 -3.50 8.51
C ARG A 148 -26.54 -4.14 9.48
N PRO A 149 -27.86 -4.00 9.25
CA PRO A 149 -28.81 -4.79 10.02
C PRO A 149 -28.51 -6.27 9.77
N SER A 150 -28.33 -7.04 10.85
CA SER A 150 -28.25 -8.49 10.80
C SER A 150 -29.51 -9.03 10.15
N ALA A 151 -29.44 -9.33 8.86
CA ALA A 151 -30.53 -9.93 8.08
C ALA A 151 -30.75 -11.43 8.40
N ASP A 152 -30.22 -11.92 9.51
CA ASP A 152 -30.25 -13.35 9.90
C ASP A 152 -31.13 -13.66 11.12
N ALA A 153 -31.92 -12.71 11.62
CA ALA A 153 -32.80 -12.94 12.79
C ALA A 153 -34.29 -13.16 12.45
N ALA A 154 -34.64 -13.50 11.19
CA ALA A 154 -36.04 -13.67 10.76
C ALA A 154 -36.35 -15.00 10.05
N ARG A 155 -35.65 -16.08 10.40
CA ARG A 155 -36.03 -17.45 10.05
C ARG A 155 -35.92 -18.36 11.27
N ASP A 156 -36.85 -18.19 12.19
CA ASP A 156 -37.40 -19.30 12.99
C ASP A 156 -38.50 -18.72 13.88
N GLN A 157 -39.71 -18.66 13.33
CA GLN A 157 -40.94 -18.82 14.09
C GLN A 157 -42.10 -19.11 13.11
N ASP A 158 -42.72 -20.27 13.37
CA ASP A 158 -43.84 -20.97 12.72
C ASP A 158 -43.56 -21.85 11.48
#